data_AF-A0A1H8D1M4-F1
#
_entry.id   AF-A0A1H8D1M4-F1
#
_cell.length_a   1.000
_cell.length_b   1.000
_cell.length_c   1.000
_cell.angle_alpha   90.00
_cell.angle_beta   90.00
_cell.angle_gamma   90.00
#
_symmetry.space_group_name_H-M   'P 1'
#
loop_
_entity.id
_entity.type
_entity.pdbx_description
1 polymer ?
#
loop_
_entity_poly.entity_id
_entity_poly.type
_entity_poly.pdbx_seq_one_letter_code
_entity_poly.pdbx_strand_id
1 'polypeptide(L)'
;MKTGNIGIRNLANIGVGDIDPYETDKRKYKAFEKTEKVKLRIGVFFDGTGNNRYNSDSVYYNTKYSNLPLKEDEIPKIKDFKSFVIESGSSYWNSYSNVALLHDLYEEKTKWEQDLKTQNLQLKFYMEGVGTLRNEEDDMIGAGMGEGENGVISRVQQACKSIADEIAKNFLSKTKNHQ
;
A
#
# COMPACT_ATOMS: atom_id res chain seq x y z
N MET A 1 14.05 -23.20 -17.24
CA MET A 1 13.49 -21.89 -16.83
C MET A 1 14.43 -21.31 -15.79
N LYS A 2 15.18 -20.24 -16.12
CA LYS A 2 16.17 -19.65 -15.20
C LYS A 2 15.43 -18.79 -14.18
N THR A 3 15.42 -19.21 -12.92
CA THR A 3 14.98 -18.39 -11.80
C THR A 3 15.96 -17.22 -11.64
N GLY A 4 15.47 -16.00 -11.93
CA GLY A 4 16.22 -14.77 -11.75
C GLY A 4 16.50 -14.56 -10.26
N ASN A 5 17.73 -14.82 -9.86
CA ASN A 5 18.23 -14.53 -8.53
C ASN A 5 18.08 -13.02 -8.29
N ILE A 6 17.27 -12.60 -7.31
CA ILE A 6 16.95 -11.17 -7.03
C ILE A 6 18.15 -10.40 -6.45
N GLY A 7 19.38 -10.85 -6.69
CA GLY A 7 20.60 -10.15 -6.26
C GLY A 7 20.84 -10.08 -4.75
N ILE A 8 19.99 -10.67 -3.91
CA ILE A 8 20.16 -10.67 -2.45
C ILE A 8 21.14 -11.78 -2.07
N ARG A 9 22.44 -11.50 -2.22
CA ARG A 9 23.52 -12.43 -1.87
C ARG A 9 23.86 -12.44 -0.38
N ASN A 10 23.37 -11.47 0.40
CA ASN A 10 23.69 -11.32 1.82
C ASN A 10 22.57 -10.55 2.53
N LEU A 11 21.99 -11.12 3.60
CA LEU A 11 20.96 -10.45 4.41
C LEU A 11 21.46 -9.13 5.03
N ALA A 12 22.77 -8.99 5.21
CA ALA A 12 23.39 -7.75 5.69
C ALA A 12 23.22 -6.55 4.74
N ASN A 13 22.84 -6.77 3.47
CA ASN A 13 22.55 -5.70 2.51
C ASN A 13 21.12 -5.12 2.67
N ILE A 14 20.29 -5.70 3.53
CA ILE A 14 18.88 -5.30 3.75
C ILE A 14 18.79 -4.18 4.81
N GLY A 15 19.92 -3.73 5.38
CA GLY A 15 19.92 -2.62 6.34
C GLY A 15 19.25 -2.96 7.67
N VAL A 16 19.25 -4.23 8.07
CA VAL A 16 18.92 -4.63 9.45
C VAL A 16 20.11 -4.23 10.34
N GLY A 17 20.19 -2.94 10.65
CA GLY A 17 21.35 -2.30 11.28
C GLY A 17 21.56 -2.64 12.77
N ASP A 18 20.63 -3.35 13.40
CA ASP A 18 20.64 -3.54 14.85
C ASP A 18 20.92 -4.98 15.30
N ILE A 19 21.19 -5.90 14.37
CA ILE A 19 21.63 -7.25 14.72
C ILE A 19 22.93 -7.51 13.97
N ASP A 20 24.05 -7.47 14.70
CA ASP A 20 25.32 -8.07 14.30
C ASP A 20 25.46 -9.43 14.99
N PRO A 21 24.85 -10.50 14.46
CA PRO A 21 24.95 -11.81 15.09
C PRO A 21 26.32 -12.49 14.86
N TYR A 22 27.26 -11.85 14.14
CA TYR A 22 28.49 -12.52 13.67
C TYR A 22 29.79 -11.68 13.70
N GLU A 23 29.84 -10.53 14.39
CA GLU A 23 31.04 -9.66 14.51
C GLU A 23 31.71 -9.34 13.16
N THR A 24 30.93 -9.08 12.11
CA THR A 24 31.49 -9.00 10.75
C THR A 24 32.05 -7.61 10.36
N ASP A 25 33.38 -7.56 10.25
CA ASP A 25 34.25 -6.59 9.55
C ASP A 25 34.15 -5.09 9.96
N LYS A 26 35.11 -4.68 10.82
CA LYS A 26 35.35 -3.29 11.27
C LYS A 26 35.40 -2.24 10.15
N ARG A 27 35.69 -2.64 8.90
CA ARG A 27 35.69 -1.73 7.73
C ARG A 27 34.29 -1.29 7.32
N LYS A 28 33.26 -2.13 7.50
CA LYS A 28 31.86 -1.73 7.24
C LYS A 28 31.38 -0.70 8.27
N TYR A 29 31.71 -0.90 9.55
CA TYR A 29 31.38 0.05 10.62
C TYR A 29 31.97 1.45 10.37
N LYS A 30 33.24 1.55 9.92
CA LYS A 30 33.85 2.83 9.53
C LYS A 30 33.16 3.50 8.34
N ALA A 31 32.58 2.74 7.41
CA ALA A 31 31.78 3.29 6.32
C ALA A 31 30.43 3.81 6.83
N PHE A 32 29.78 3.11 7.76
CA PHE A 32 28.54 3.55 8.42
C PHE A 32 28.69 4.84 9.24
N GLU A 33 29.84 5.07 9.88
CA GLU A 33 30.12 6.35 10.57
C GLU A 33 30.11 7.56 9.62
N LYS A 34 30.30 7.34 8.32
CA LYS A 34 30.35 8.38 7.29
C LYS A 34 29.05 8.52 6.48
N THR A 35 28.04 7.69 6.76
CA THR A 35 26.74 7.73 6.09
C THR A 35 25.72 8.50 6.90
N GLU A 36 24.89 9.30 6.22
CA GLU A 36 23.73 9.94 6.84
C GLU A 36 22.74 8.87 7.33
N LYS A 37 22.28 9.00 8.58
CA LYS A 37 21.25 8.11 9.11
C LYS A 37 19.90 8.47 8.52
N VAL A 38 19.15 7.46 8.08
CA VAL A 38 17.80 7.62 7.55
C VAL A 38 16.81 6.87 8.45
N LYS A 39 15.73 7.56 8.83
CA LYS A 39 14.57 6.98 9.52
C LYS A 39 13.39 6.95 8.55
N LEU A 40 12.95 5.75 8.22
CA LEU A 40 11.74 5.53 7.43
C LEU A 40 10.60 5.14 8.37
N ARG A 41 9.48 5.87 8.32
CA ARG A 41 8.22 5.43 8.92
C ARG A 41 7.25 5.12 7.79
N ILE A 42 6.74 3.89 7.74
CA ILE A 42 5.86 3.45 6.66
C ILE A 42 4.57 2.92 7.29
N GLY A 43 3.48 3.64 7.06
CA GLY A 43 2.13 3.18 7.40
C GLY A 43 1.56 2.35 6.26
N VAL A 44 1.16 1.11 6.52
CA VAL A 44 0.50 0.25 5.51
C VAL A 44 -0.88 -0.12 6.03
N PHE A 45 -1.90 0.16 5.23
CA PHE A 45 -3.30 0.10 5.62
C PHE A 45 -4.04 -0.88 4.72
N PHE A 46 -4.17 -2.13 5.18
CA PHE A 46 -4.91 -3.17 4.49
C PHE A 46 -6.38 -3.10 4.85
N ASP A 47 -7.23 -2.82 3.87
CA ASP A 47 -8.66 -2.72 4.08
C ASP A 47 -9.32 -4.10 4.26
N GLY A 48 -10.55 -4.11 4.79
CA GLY A 48 -11.32 -5.32 5.04
C GLY A 48 -11.79 -5.99 3.74
N THR A 49 -12.05 -7.30 3.80
CA THR A 49 -12.65 -8.05 2.69
C THR A 49 -13.88 -7.35 2.14
N GLY A 50 -13.99 -7.23 0.81
CA GLY A 50 -15.11 -6.54 0.18
C GLY A 50 -15.11 -5.01 0.35
N ASN A 51 -14.04 -4.41 0.89
CA ASN A 51 -13.90 -2.95 0.98
C ASN A 51 -12.86 -2.41 0.02
N ASN A 52 -13.23 -1.37 -0.70
CA ASN A 52 -12.35 -0.64 -1.60
C ASN A 52 -12.78 0.82 -1.64
N ARG A 53 -11.96 1.70 -1.07
CA ARG A 53 -12.21 3.15 -1.07
C ARG A 53 -12.50 3.69 -2.47
N TYR A 54 -11.76 3.25 -3.47
CA TYR A 54 -11.92 3.74 -4.85
C TYR A 54 -13.27 3.33 -5.44
N ASN A 55 -13.80 2.18 -5.06
CA ASN A 55 -15.13 1.74 -5.47
C ASN A 55 -16.20 2.57 -4.76
N SER A 56 -16.06 2.80 -3.46
CA SER A 56 -16.91 3.74 -2.69
C SER A 56 -16.94 5.14 -3.29
N ASP A 57 -15.77 5.69 -3.67
CA ASP A 57 -15.66 7.01 -4.32
C ASP A 57 -16.46 7.08 -5.62
N SER A 58 -16.45 5.99 -6.39
CA SER A 58 -17.04 5.96 -7.71
C SER A 58 -18.57 5.89 -7.69
N VAL A 59 -19.17 5.36 -6.61
CA VAL A 59 -20.60 5.04 -6.51
C VAL A 59 -21.21 5.59 -5.22
N TYR A 60 -20.84 5.06 -4.04
CA TYR A 60 -21.45 5.45 -2.76
C TYR A 60 -21.42 6.97 -2.52
N TYR A 61 -20.28 7.62 -2.77
CA TYR A 61 -20.10 9.06 -2.59
C TYR A 61 -20.34 9.89 -3.87
N ASN A 62 -20.74 9.25 -4.96
CA ASN A 62 -20.98 9.91 -6.23
C ASN A 62 -22.46 10.26 -6.40
N THR A 63 -22.76 11.57 -6.44
CA THR A 63 -24.14 12.10 -6.55
C THR A 63 -24.87 11.70 -7.83
N LYS A 64 -24.14 11.21 -8.85
CA LYS A 64 -24.75 10.62 -10.05
C LYS A 64 -25.49 9.31 -9.74
N TYR A 65 -25.00 8.55 -8.77
CA TYR A 65 -25.45 7.19 -8.48
C TYR A 65 -26.11 7.06 -7.11
N SER A 66 -25.77 7.93 -6.16
CA SER A 66 -26.16 7.82 -4.76
C SER A 66 -26.69 9.15 -4.22
N ASN A 67 -27.80 9.08 -3.48
CA ASN A 67 -28.32 10.17 -2.66
C ASN A 67 -28.29 9.73 -1.21
N LEU A 68 -27.37 10.32 -0.42
CA LEU A 68 -27.15 9.94 0.97
C LEU A 68 -28.15 10.63 1.92
N PRO A 69 -28.54 9.98 3.04
CA PRO A 69 -28.16 8.61 3.44
C PRO A 69 -28.90 7.54 2.61
N LEU A 70 -28.21 6.43 2.31
CA LEU A 70 -28.85 5.28 1.67
C LEU A 70 -29.83 4.62 2.64
N LYS A 71 -30.94 4.11 2.11
CA LYS A 71 -31.76 3.11 2.79
C LYS A 71 -31.44 1.74 2.24
N GLU A 72 -31.26 0.76 3.13
CA GLU A 72 -30.77 -0.59 2.79
C GLU A 72 -31.67 -1.31 1.76
N ASP A 73 -32.98 -1.08 1.84
CA ASP A 73 -33.99 -1.61 0.92
C ASP A 73 -34.09 -0.85 -0.42
N GLU A 74 -33.48 0.34 -0.53
CA GLU A 74 -33.52 1.20 -1.71
C GLU A 74 -32.18 1.24 -2.46
N ILE A 75 -31.18 0.41 -2.12
CA ILE A 75 -29.88 0.39 -2.81
C ILE A 75 -30.06 -0.12 -4.25
N PRO A 76 -29.86 0.72 -5.28
CA PRO A 76 -30.15 0.35 -6.66
C PRO A 76 -29.05 -0.55 -7.23
N LYS A 77 -29.43 -1.40 -8.19
CA LYS A 77 -28.46 -2.05 -9.07
C LYS A 77 -28.07 -1.08 -10.19
N ILE A 78 -26.79 -0.93 -10.47
CA ILE A 78 -26.30 -0.12 -11.60
C ILE A 78 -25.91 -1.08 -12.72
N LYS A 79 -26.67 -1.05 -13.81
CA LYS A 79 -26.33 -1.79 -15.03
C LYS A 79 -25.31 -1.02 -15.85
N ASP A 80 -24.52 -1.75 -16.63
CA ASP A 80 -23.54 -1.22 -17.58
C ASP A 80 -22.49 -0.28 -16.96
N PHE A 81 -22.15 -0.50 -15.69
CA PHE A 81 -21.02 0.18 -15.07
C PHE A 81 -19.72 -0.45 -15.58
N LYS A 82 -19.04 0.22 -16.52
CA LYS A 82 -17.77 -0.26 -17.11
C LYS A 82 -17.83 -1.72 -17.57
N SER A 83 -18.94 -2.11 -18.19
CA SER A 83 -19.21 -3.46 -18.72
C SER A 83 -19.56 -4.55 -17.69
N PHE A 84 -19.87 -4.20 -16.45
CA PHE A 84 -20.44 -5.13 -15.47
C PHE A 84 -21.59 -4.49 -14.68
N VAL A 85 -22.23 -5.29 -13.82
CA VAL A 85 -23.37 -4.86 -12.98
C VAL A 85 -22.88 -4.65 -11.55
N ILE A 86 -23.18 -3.48 -10.98
CA ILE A 86 -22.97 -3.24 -9.55
C ILE A 86 -24.22 -3.72 -8.80
N GLU A 87 -24.02 -4.77 -8.01
CA GLU A 87 -25.02 -5.34 -7.11
C GLU A 87 -25.07 -4.58 -5.77
N SER A 88 -26.21 -4.55 -5.09
CA SER A 88 -26.43 -3.77 -3.86
C SER A 88 -25.50 -4.13 -2.69
N GLY A 89 -24.97 -5.36 -2.65
CA GLY A 89 -24.01 -5.83 -1.65
C GLY A 89 -22.54 -5.74 -2.06
N SER A 90 -22.22 -5.05 -3.16
CA SER A 90 -20.85 -4.89 -3.64
C SER A 90 -20.07 -3.82 -2.87
N SER A 91 -18.75 -3.85 -2.99
CA SER A 91 -17.81 -2.89 -2.43
C SER A 91 -18.08 -1.44 -2.84
N TYR A 92 -18.77 -1.24 -3.97
CA TYR A 92 -19.18 0.07 -4.49
C TYR A 92 -20.24 0.77 -3.64
N TRP A 93 -21.06 0.00 -2.92
CA TRP A 93 -22.07 0.53 -2.00
C TRP A 93 -21.61 0.59 -0.55
N ASN A 94 -20.35 0.22 -0.27
CA ASN A 94 -19.79 0.39 1.06
C ASN A 94 -19.34 1.85 1.25
N SER A 95 -19.59 2.39 2.44
CA SER A 95 -18.92 3.62 2.90
C SER A 95 -17.43 3.35 3.18
N TYR A 96 -16.64 4.39 3.43
CA TYR A 96 -15.26 4.19 3.86
C TYR A 96 -15.19 3.36 5.13
N SER A 97 -14.26 2.40 5.15
CA SER A 97 -13.91 1.66 6.36
C SER A 97 -13.08 2.53 7.30
N ASN A 98 -12.98 2.12 8.57
CA ASN A 98 -12.08 2.76 9.52
C ASN A 98 -10.61 2.71 9.05
N VAL A 99 -10.22 1.72 8.27
CA VAL A 99 -8.85 1.62 7.72
C VAL A 99 -8.62 2.71 6.67
N ALA A 100 -9.58 2.92 5.77
CA ALA A 100 -9.52 4.00 4.78
C ALA A 100 -9.50 5.38 5.47
N LEU A 101 -10.34 5.59 6.49
CA LEU A 101 -10.34 6.83 7.26
C LEU A 101 -9.02 7.05 8.00
N LEU A 102 -8.46 6.00 8.60
CA LEU A 102 -7.20 6.09 9.34
C LEU A 102 -6.00 6.33 8.42
N HIS A 103 -6.00 5.73 7.22
CA HIS A 103 -5.04 6.07 6.17
C HIS A 103 -5.10 7.56 5.80
N ASP A 104 -6.31 8.13 5.68
CA ASP A 104 -6.46 9.55 5.33
C ASP A 104 -5.95 10.48 6.43
N LEU A 105 -6.23 10.14 7.68
CA LEU A 105 -5.72 10.87 8.85
C LEU A 105 -4.22 10.66 9.10
N TYR A 106 -3.63 9.59 8.57
CA TYR A 106 -2.21 9.33 8.76
C TYR A 106 -1.38 10.41 8.07
N GLU A 107 -0.51 11.04 8.85
CA GLU A 107 0.39 12.08 8.36
C GLU A 107 1.38 11.48 7.34
N GLU A 108 1.55 12.16 6.21
CA GLU A 108 2.52 11.80 5.19
C GLU A 108 3.53 12.93 5.01
N LYS A 109 4.82 12.58 5.09
CA LYS A 109 5.96 13.49 4.90
C LYS A 109 6.82 12.94 3.77
N THR A 110 6.46 13.30 2.54
CA THR A 110 7.15 12.89 1.30
C THR A 110 8.41 13.70 1.01
N LYS A 111 8.59 14.83 1.70
CA LYS A 111 9.84 15.61 1.64
C LYS A 111 10.78 15.14 2.74
N TRP A 112 12.05 14.99 2.38
CA TRP A 112 13.11 14.68 3.33
C TRP A 112 13.23 15.80 4.36
N GLU A 113 12.86 15.51 5.61
CA GLU A 113 13.10 16.41 6.74
C GLU A 113 14.45 16.05 7.38
N GLN A 114 15.34 17.03 7.48
CA GLN A 114 16.60 16.86 8.21
C GLN A 114 16.41 17.29 9.66
N ASP A 115 16.49 16.32 10.57
CA ASP A 115 16.74 16.58 11.99
C ASP A 115 18.24 16.43 12.26
N LEU A 116 18.74 17.07 13.32
CA LEU A 116 20.13 17.31 13.74
C LEU A 116 21.22 16.30 13.29
N LYS A 117 20.89 15.01 13.09
CA LYS A 117 21.77 13.96 12.53
C LYS A 117 21.07 12.91 11.65
N THR A 118 19.78 13.06 11.37
CA THR A 118 18.92 12.02 10.75
C THR A 118 17.97 12.62 9.74
N GLN A 119 17.89 11.98 8.58
CA GLN A 119 16.85 12.27 7.60
C GLN A 119 15.62 11.43 7.85
N ASN A 120 14.46 12.06 7.80
CA ASN A 120 13.19 11.41 8.06
C ASN A 120 12.34 11.41 6.79
N LEU A 121 11.72 10.25 6.52
CA LEU A 121 10.69 10.10 5.51
C LEU A 121 9.53 9.34 6.15
N GLN A 122 8.31 9.84 5.95
CA GLN A 122 7.09 9.20 6.44
C GLN A 122 6.14 8.98 5.28
N LEU A 123 5.94 7.73 4.90
CA LEU A 123 5.11 7.33 3.77
C LEU A 123 3.87 6.58 4.26
N LYS A 124 2.80 6.61 3.48
CA LYS A 124 1.61 5.81 3.71
C LYS A 124 1.16 5.09 2.45
N PHE A 125 0.63 3.89 2.62
CA PHE A 125 0.13 3.05 1.55
C PHE A 125 -1.22 2.47 1.94
N TYR A 126 -2.23 2.73 1.14
CA TYR A 126 -3.52 2.07 1.23
C TYR A 126 -3.55 0.85 0.31
N MET A 127 -3.94 -0.29 0.87
CA MET A 127 -4.13 -1.54 0.17
C MET A 127 -5.60 -1.92 0.23
N GLU A 128 -6.19 -2.12 -0.94
CA GLU A 128 -7.58 -2.52 -1.09
C GLU A 128 -7.84 -3.87 -0.41
N GLY A 129 -9.09 -4.06 -0.02
CA GLY A 129 -9.56 -5.29 0.59
C GLY A 129 -9.44 -6.50 -0.32
N VAL A 130 -9.24 -7.65 0.30
CA VAL A 130 -9.32 -8.96 -0.37
C VAL A 130 -10.68 -9.11 -1.05
N GLY A 131 -10.69 -9.67 -2.27
CA GLY A 131 -11.90 -9.87 -3.05
C GLY A 131 -12.46 -8.63 -3.77
N THR A 132 -11.78 -7.50 -3.70
CA THR A 132 -12.14 -6.30 -4.47
C THR A 132 -11.01 -5.94 -5.42
N LEU A 133 -11.32 -5.24 -6.50
CA LEU A 133 -10.34 -4.59 -7.36
C LEU A 133 -10.90 -3.22 -7.75
N ARG A 134 -10.02 -2.23 -7.89
CA ARG A 134 -10.43 -0.89 -8.27
C ARG A 134 -11.06 -0.89 -9.66
N ASN A 135 -12.30 -0.41 -9.74
CA ASN A 135 -13.08 -0.27 -10.97
C ASN A 135 -13.39 -1.60 -11.71
N GLU A 136 -13.21 -2.73 -11.05
CA GLU A 136 -13.55 -4.05 -11.59
C GLU A 136 -14.68 -4.69 -10.77
N GLU A 137 -15.22 -5.80 -11.26
CA GLU A 137 -16.20 -6.61 -10.53
C GLU A 137 -15.55 -7.26 -9.29
N ASP A 138 -16.29 -7.33 -8.18
CA ASP A 138 -15.80 -7.95 -6.95
C ASP A 138 -15.71 -9.47 -7.13
N ASP A 139 -14.56 -10.05 -6.79
CA ASP A 139 -14.31 -11.48 -6.85
C ASP A 139 -14.48 -12.11 -5.45
N MET A 140 -15.71 -12.49 -5.13
CA MET A 140 -16.05 -13.14 -3.86
C MET A 140 -15.56 -14.59 -3.76
N ILE A 141 -15.27 -15.27 -4.88
CA ILE A 141 -14.81 -16.67 -4.87
C ILE A 141 -13.34 -16.73 -4.44
N GLY A 142 -12.49 -15.82 -4.96
CA GLY A 142 -11.10 -15.67 -4.53
C GLY A 142 -10.94 -15.16 -3.09
N ALA A 143 -11.94 -14.43 -2.58
CA ALA A 143 -11.90 -13.83 -1.24
C ALA A 143 -11.93 -14.87 -0.09
N GLY A 144 -12.65 -15.98 -0.29
CA GLY A 144 -12.86 -17.02 0.73
C GLY A 144 -11.78 -18.08 0.81
N MET A 145 -10.99 -18.27 -0.26
CA MET A 145 -9.95 -19.32 -0.31
C MET A 145 -8.55 -18.81 0.03
N GLY A 146 -8.34 -17.49 0.12
CA GLY A 146 -7.03 -16.90 0.39
C GLY A 146 -5.99 -17.08 -0.74
N GLU A 147 -6.36 -17.80 -1.80
CA GLU A 147 -5.58 -18.10 -2.99
C GLU A 147 -6.20 -17.38 -4.21
N GLY A 148 -5.33 -16.77 -5.03
CA GLY A 148 -5.73 -16.00 -6.22
C GLY A 148 -5.06 -14.62 -6.27
N GLU A 149 -5.21 -13.92 -7.39
CA GLU A 149 -4.62 -12.59 -7.61
C GLU A 149 -5.10 -11.53 -6.60
N ASN A 150 -6.25 -11.77 -5.96
CA ASN A 150 -6.89 -10.87 -5.00
C ASN A 150 -6.86 -11.37 -3.54
N GLY A 151 -6.13 -12.45 -3.28
CA GLY A 151 -5.98 -13.03 -1.95
C GLY A 151 -5.00 -12.25 -1.05
N VAL A 152 -4.93 -12.65 0.23
CA VAL A 152 -4.10 -11.99 1.27
C VAL A 152 -2.63 -11.91 0.85
N ILE A 153 -2.06 -13.01 0.34
CA ILE A 153 -0.64 -13.07 -0.04
C ILE A 153 -0.34 -12.08 -1.18
N SER A 154 -1.20 -12.02 -2.18
CA SER A 154 -1.05 -11.09 -3.30
C SER A 154 -1.11 -9.64 -2.82
N ARG A 155 -2.03 -9.30 -1.91
CA ARG A 155 -2.13 -7.95 -1.34
C ARG A 155 -0.87 -7.56 -0.57
N VAL A 156 -0.29 -8.48 0.19
CA VAL A 156 0.99 -8.24 0.88
C VAL A 156 2.13 -8.05 -0.13
N GLN A 157 2.19 -8.86 -1.18
CA GLN A 157 3.22 -8.72 -2.23
C GLN A 157 3.10 -7.37 -2.97
N GLN A 158 1.88 -6.95 -3.30
CA GLN A 158 1.60 -5.65 -3.90
C GLN A 158 2.08 -4.52 -2.98
N ALA A 159 1.78 -4.59 -1.68
CA ALA A 159 2.24 -3.60 -0.71
C ALA A 159 3.77 -3.51 -0.67
N CYS A 160 4.46 -4.65 -0.56
CA CYS A 160 5.92 -4.70 -0.55
C CYS A 160 6.52 -4.07 -1.82
N LYS A 161 5.92 -4.35 -2.98
CA LYS A 161 6.35 -3.77 -4.26
C LYS A 161 6.15 -2.25 -4.29
N SER A 162 4.95 -1.76 -3.93
CA SER A 162 4.63 -0.33 -3.87
C SER A 162 5.56 0.43 -2.93
N ILE A 163 5.88 -0.16 -1.77
CA ILE A 163 6.84 0.40 -0.82
C ILE A 163 8.23 0.50 -1.44
N ALA A 164 8.72 -0.58 -2.04
CA ALA A 164 10.05 -0.61 -2.66
C ALA A 164 10.16 0.42 -3.80
N ASP A 165 9.15 0.49 -4.67
CA ASP A 165 9.10 1.42 -5.80
C ASP A 165 9.11 2.88 -5.33
N GLU A 166 8.31 3.22 -4.31
CA GLU A 166 8.23 4.60 -3.80
C GLU A 166 9.50 4.98 -3.02
N ILE A 167 10.10 4.06 -2.25
CA ILE A 167 11.41 4.29 -1.64
C ILE A 167 12.45 4.56 -2.73
N ALA A 168 12.56 3.69 -3.74
CA ALA A 168 13.52 3.86 -4.82
C ALA A 168 13.36 5.22 -5.52
N LYS A 169 12.12 5.61 -5.84
CA LYS A 169 11.81 6.91 -6.44
C LYS A 169 12.22 8.09 -5.56
N ASN A 170 11.93 8.05 -4.26
CA ASN A 170 12.28 9.13 -3.33
C ASN A 170 13.81 9.27 -3.17
N PHE A 171 14.54 8.15 -3.09
CA PHE A 171 16.00 8.17 -3.01
C PHE A 171 16.67 8.61 -4.33
N LEU A 172 16.17 8.15 -5.49
CA LEU A 172 16.67 8.56 -6.80
C LEU A 172 16.42 10.04 -7.11
N SER A 173 15.28 10.58 -6.65
CA SER A 173 14.98 12.01 -6.82
C SER A 173 15.92 12.90 -6.01
N LYS A 174 16.38 12.43 -4.84
CA LYS A 174 17.31 13.15 -3.97
C LYS A 174 18.70 13.27 -4.58
N THR A 175 19.23 12.21 -5.20
CA THR A 175 20.56 12.23 -5.83
C THR A 175 20.65 13.18 -7.02
N LYS A 176 19.55 13.42 -7.73
CA LYS A 176 19.52 14.37 -8.86
C LYS A 176 19.56 15.84 -8.42
N ASN A 177 19.10 16.16 -7.21
CA ASN A 177 19.09 17.53 -6.69
C ASN A 177 20.43 17.94 -6.06
N HIS A 178 21.46 17.10 -6.11
CA HIS A 178 22.81 17.35 -5.59
C HIS A 178 23.90 17.28 -6.69
N GLN A 179 23.50 17.28 -7.96
CA GLN A 179 24.36 17.49 -9.14
C GLN A 179 24.06 18.86 -9.74
#